data_AF-A0A4V2WP73-F1
#
_entry.id   AF-A0A4V2WP73-F1
#
_cell.length_a   1.000
_cell.length_b   1.000
_cell.length_c   1.000
_cell.angle_alpha   90.00
_cell.angle_beta   90.00
_cell.angle_gamma   90.00
#
_symmetry.space_group_name_H-M   'P 1'
#
loop_
_entity.id
_entity.type
_entity.pdbx_description
1 polymer ?
#
loop_
_entity_poly.entity_id
_entity_poly.type
_entity_poly.pdbx_seq_one_letter_code
_entity_poly.pdbx_strand_id
1 'polypeptide(L)'
;MTDLATGTYKMTTLHTHEKNRFFRAINKALRNQEPYFYLEGDITYSISYENTYLLVSAAEESSLPNASIYPVLMSKYGKADLTSVKSSALNPRVKIFKMGWQMDKIVPIA
;
A
#
# COMPACT_ATOMS: atom_id res chain seq x y z
N MET A 1 18.86 -10.95 2.59
CA MET A 1 17.84 -11.45 1.64
C MET A 1 16.54 -11.47 2.40
N THR A 2 15.47 -10.90 1.87
CA THR A 2 14.21 -10.90 2.61
C THR A 2 13.05 -11.27 1.71
N ASP A 3 12.15 -12.04 2.29
CA ASP A 3 11.15 -12.88 1.64
C ASP A 3 9.76 -12.31 1.94
N LEU A 4 8.96 -12.14 0.89
CA LEU A 4 7.57 -11.66 0.95
C LEU A 4 6.66 -12.53 1.82
N ALA A 5 7.02 -13.80 2.03
CA ALA A 5 6.28 -14.71 2.92
C ALA A 5 6.49 -14.41 4.42
N THR A 6 7.56 -13.69 4.79
CA THR A 6 7.98 -13.49 6.20
C THR A 6 7.63 -12.13 6.79
N GLY A 7 7.04 -11.22 6.01
CA GLY A 7 6.59 -9.91 6.52
C GLY A 7 7.72 -8.93 6.85
N THR A 8 8.84 -9.01 6.15
CA THR A 8 9.95 -8.08 6.38
C THR A 8 9.98 -6.95 5.35
N TYR A 9 10.06 -5.72 5.84
CA TYR A 9 9.98 -4.49 5.08
C TYR A 9 11.21 -3.63 5.37
N LYS A 10 11.63 -2.76 4.43
CA LYS A 10 12.52 -1.66 4.82
C LYS A 10 11.72 -0.71 5.71
N MET A 11 12.02 -0.72 7.01
CA MET A 11 11.36 0.11 8.00
C MET A 11 11.92 1.52 7.91
N THR A 12 11.27 2.36 7.12
CA THR A 12 11.51 3.80 7.14
C THR A 12 10.46 4.43 8.05
N THR A 13 10.88 5.21 9.04
CA THR A 13 9.95 5.88 9.95
C THR A 13 9.16 6.94 9.18
N LEU A 14 7.89 6.64 8.87
CA LEU A 14 6.95 7.64 8.35
C LEU A 14 6.66 8.71 9.41
N HIS A 15 6.85 9.97 9.02
CA HIS A 15 6.44 11.11 9.84
C HIS A 15 4.91 11.20 9.91
N THR A 16 4.41 11.80 10.99
CA THR A 16 2.96 11.92 11.26
C THR A 16 2.19 12.58 10.12
N HIS A 17 2.77 13.57 9.45
CA HIS A 17 2.13 14.28 8.35
C HIS A 17 1.94 13.39 7.10
N GLU A 18 2.88 12.49 6.82
CA GLU A 18 2.84 11.54 5.70
C GLU A 18 1.76 10.48 5.93
N LYS A 19 1.69 9.92 7.16
CA LYS A 19 0.61 9.01 7.58
C LYS A 19 -0.77 9.65 7.40
N ASN A 20 -0.92 10.89 7.87
CA ASN A 20 -2.18 11.62 7.76
C ASN A 20 -2.58 11.88 6.30
N ARG A 21 -1.61 12.22 5.44
CA ARG A 21 -1.85 12.42 4.01
C ARG A 21 -2.30 11.13 3.35
N PHE A 22 -1.67 10.00 3.70
CA PHE A 22 -2.01 8.69 3.18
C PHE A 22 -3.43 8.25 3.61
N PHE A 23 -3.78 8.41 4.89
CA PHE A 23 -5.13 8.07 5.36
C PHE A 23 -6.21 8.98 4.75
N ARG A 24 -5.92 10.26 4.51
CA ARG A 24 -6.81 11.14 3.75
C ARG A 24 -7.01 10.64 2.32
N ALA A 25 -5.95 10.13 1.68
CA ALA A 25 -6.05 9.53 0.36
C ALA A 25 -6.92 8.27 0.37
N ILE A 26 -6.77 7.39 1.37
CA ILE A 26 -7.66 6.23 1.55
C ILE A 26 -9.11 6.68 1.72
N ASN A 27 -9.39 7.62 2.62
CA ASN A 27 -10.75 8.11 2.86
C ASN A 27 -11.37 8.75 1.61
N LYS A 28 -10.58 9.51 0.83
CA LYS A 28 -11.04 10.09 -0.43
C LYS A 28 -11.36 9.00 -1.45
N ALA A 29 -10.47 8.03 -1.60
CA ALA A 29 -10.69 6.89 -2.47
C ALA A 29 -11.97 6.15 -2.04
N LEU A 30 -12.19 5.94 -0.73
CA LEU A 30 -13.34 5.18 -0.21
C LEU A 30 -14.65 5.92 -0.48
N ARG A 31 -14.63 7.25 -0.31
CA ARG A 31 -15.80 8.11 -0.52
C ARG A 31 -16.16 8.24 -2.00
N ASN A 32 -15.15 8.40 -2.86
CA ASN A 32 -15.36 8.72 -4.27
C ASN A 32 -15.34 7.48 -5.17
N GLN A 33 -14.93 6.32 -4.64
CA GLN A 33 -14.67 5.09 -5.40
C GLN A 33 -13.69 5.25 -6.57
N GLU A 34 -12.81 6.24 -6.48
CA GLU A 34 -11.80 6.54 -7.49
C GLU A 34 -10.41 6.12 -6.99
N PRO A 35 -9.54 5.63 -7.90
CA PRO A 35 -8.17 5.35 -7.54
C PRO A 35 -7.42 6.64 -7.21
N TYR A 36 -6.60 6.60 -6.17
CA TYR A 36 -5.77 7.72 -5.76
C TYR A 36 -4.30 7.38 -5.86
N PHE A 37 -3.50 8.30 -6.39
CA PHE A 37 -2.06 8.14 -6.56
C PHE A 37 -1.31 9.13 -5.69
N TYR A 38 -0.22 8.67 -5.09
CA TYR A 38 0.60 9.45 -4.17
C TYR A 38 2.07 9.09 -4.36
N LEU A 39 2.96 10.08 -4.32
CA LEU A 39 4.40 9.92 -4.47
C LEU A 39 5.08 10.24 -3.14
N GLU A 40 5.99 9.36 -2.70
CA GLU A 40 6.83 9.55 -1.52
C GLU A 40 8.26 9.11 -1.84
N GLY A 41 9.17 10.07 -2.00
CA GLY A 41 10.50 9.82 -2.54
C GLY A 41 10.41 9.16 -3.93
N ASP A 42 11.08 8.01 -4.08
CA ASP A 42 11.11 7.23 -5.32
C ASP A 42 10.00 6.18 -5.41
N ILE A 43 9.06 6.17 -4.45
CA ILE A 43 7.98 5.20 -4.38
C ILE A 43 6.70 5.83 -4.90
N THR A 44 6.07 5.17 -5.87
CA THR A 44 4.71 5.50 -6.28
C THR A 44 3.71 4.61 -5.57
N TYR A 45 2.90 5.21 -4.71
CA TYR A 45 1.77 4.55 -4.08
C TYR A 45 0.50 4.74 -4.90
N SER A 46 -0.32 3.68 -4.97
CA SER A 46 -1.68 3.77 -5.46
C SER A 46 -2.65 3.11 -4.49
N ILE A 47 -3.82 3.71 -4.35
CA ILE A 47 -4.94 3.19 -3.59
C ILE A 47 -6.06 2.97 -4.59
N SER A 48 -6.57 1.75 -4.71
CA SER A 48 -7.59 1.40 -5.71
C SER A 48 -8.60 0.41 -5.16
N TYR A 49 -9.67 0.19 -5.93
CA TYR A 49 -10.72 -0.78 -5.63
C TYR A 49 -10.69 -1.88 -6.68
N GLU A 50 -10.75 -3.12 -6.21
CA GLU A 50 -10.91 -4.28 -7.09
C GLU A 50 -11.84 -5.27 -6.39
N ASN A 51 -13.01 -5.51 -6.98
CA ASN A 51 -14.07 -6.31 -6.39
C ASN A 51 -14.47 -5.80 -4.99
N THR A 52 -14.26 -6.60 -3.95
CA THR A 52 -14.58 -6.29 -2.55
C THR A 52 -13.36 -5.82 -1.74
N TYR A 53 -12.25 -5.48 -2.39
CA TYR A 53 -11.00 -5.13 -1.72
C TYR A 53 -10.62 -3.65 -1.89
N LEU A 54 -10.16 -3.03 -0.79
CA LEU A 54 -9.26 -1.89 -0.86
C LEU A 54 -7.87 -2.42 -1.14
N LEU A 55 -7.26 -1.95 -2.21
CA LEU A 55 -5.91 -2.31 -2.60
C LEU A 55 -4.98 -1.12 -2.40
N VAL A 56 -3.85 -1.38 -1.75
CA VAL A 56 -2.73 -0.44 -1.67
C VAL A 56 -1.55 -1.05 -2.40
N SER A 57 -1.10 -0.38 -3.45
CA SER A 57 0.08 -0.77 -4.22
C SER A 57 1.22 0.21 -4.01
N ALA A 58 2.46 -0.29 -4.07
CA ALA A 58 3.68 0.49 -4.07
C ALA A 58 4.54 0.03 -5.25
N ALA A 59 5.05 0.97 -6.05
CA ALA A 59 5.91 0.69 -7.19
C ALA A 59 7.27 1.40 -7.01
N GLU A 60 8.35 0.63 -7.09
CA GLU A 60 9.73 1.13 -6.96
C GLU A 60 10.75 0.13 -7.56
N GLU A 61 11.98 0.58 -7.80
CA GLU A 61 13.11 -0.27 -8.21
C GLU A 61 13.78 -0.93 -7.00
N SER A 62 13.09 -1.86 -6.34
CA SER A 62 13.62 -2.58 -5.18
C SER A 62 13.15 -4.04 -5.16
N SER A 63 13.99 -4.94 -4.65
CA SER A 63 13.64 -6.36 -4.44
C SER A 63 12.62 -6.56 -3.33
N LEU A 64 12.48 -5.58 -2.45
CA LEU A 64 11.55 -5.54 -1.32
C LEU A 64 10.84 -4.20 -1.32
N PRO A 65 9.55 -4.15 -0.94
CA PRO A 65 8.89 -2.88 -0.84
C PRO A 65 9.52 -2.10 0.30
N ASN A 66 9.83 -0.83 0.03
CA ASN A 66 10.02 0.21 1.00
C ASN A 66 8.65 0.55 1.57
N ALA A 67 8.19 -0.39 2.39
CA ALA A 67 6.81 -0.56 2.81
C ALA A 67 6.57 0.20 4.10
N SER A 68 7.05 1.43 4.24
CA SER A 68 6.83 2.22 5.45
C SER A 68 5.34 2.30 5.80
N ILE A 69 4.46 2.35 4.79
CA ILE A 69 3.02 2.42 4.99
C ILE A 69 2.36 1.08 5.35
N TYR A 70 2.93 -0.08 4.95
CA TYR A 70 2.27 -1.36 5.17
C TYR A 70 2.16 -1.76 6.66
N PRO A 71 3.18 -1.59 7.52
CA PRO A 71 3.04 -1.76 8.96
C PRO A 71 1.98 -0.84 9.57
N VAL A 72 1.85 0.39 9.09
CA VAL A 72 0.82 1.34 9.54
C VAL A 72 -0.57 0.82 9.20
N LEU A 73 -0.77 0.33 7.97
CA LEU A 73 -2.02 -0.26 7.52
C LEU A 73 -2.34 -1.57 8.24
N MET A 74 -1.35 -2.43 8.44
CA MET A 74 -1.53 -3.68 9.19
C MET A 74 -1.87 -3.44 10.67
N SER A 75 -1.29 -2.40 11.29
CA SER A 75 -1.66 -1.99 12.65
C SER A 75 -3.08 -1.43 12.72
N LYS A 76 -3.62 -0.88 11.63
CA LYS A 76 -4.93 -0.22 11.60
C LYS A 76 -6.06 -1.17 11.19
N TYR A 77 -5.82 -2.00 10.18
CA TYR A 77 -6.81 -2.87 9.54
C TYR A 77 -6.55 -4.36 9.78
N GLY A 78 -5.50 -4.71 10.52
CA GLY A 78 -5.07 -6.09 10.72
C GLY A 78 -4.29 -6.64 9.52
N LYS A 79 -4.04 -7.96 9.54
CA LYS A 79 -3.33 -8.66 8.47
C LYS A 79 -4.05 -8.49 7.13
N ALA A 80 -3.30 -8.19 6.07
CA ALA A 80 -3.85 -8.12 4.73
C ALA A 80 -4.40 -9.48 4.29
N ASP A 81 -5.57 -9.46 3.65
CA ASP A 81 -6.22 -10.64 3.06
C ASP A 81 -5.53 -11.06 1.76
N LEU A 82 -4.98 -10.09 1.03
CA LEU A 82 -4.24 -10.30 -0.20
C LEU A 82 -2.85 -9.69 -0.10
N THR A 83 -1.84 -10.42 -0.56
CA THR A 83 -0.48 -9.91 -0.78
C THR A 83 0.02 -10.43 -2.12
N SER A 84 0.61 -9.57 -2.93
CA SER A 84 1.18 -9.98 -4.22
C SER A 84 2.30 -9.05 -4.64
N VAL A 85 3.22 -9.59 -5.46
CA VAL A 85 4.30 -8.84 -6.08
C VAL A 85 4.41 -9.23 -7.54
N LYS A 86 4.49 -8.21 -8.39
CA LYS A 86 4.66 -8.38 -9.84
C LYS A 86 5.76 -7.46 -10.34
N SER A 87 6.50 -7.88 -11.37
CA SER A 87 7.31 -6.94 -12.13
C SER A 87 6.41 -6.06 -12.98
N SER A 88 6.77 -4.78 -13.13
CA SER A 88 6.13 -3.92 -14.12
C SER A 88 6.36 -4.48 -15.53
N ALA A 89 5.31 -4.47 -16.34
CA ALA A 89 5.38 -4.86 -17.75
C ALA A 89 6.23 -3.88 -18.58
N LEU A 90 6.32 -2.61 -18.16
CA LEU A 90 7.05 -1.56 -18.86
C LEU A 90 8.53 -1.52 -18.47
N ASN A 91 8.86 -1.84 -17.22
CA ASN A 91 10.23 -1.89 -16.72
C ASN A 91 10.38 -3.06 -15.73
N PRO A 92 10.98 -4.19 -16.11
CA PRO A 92 11.09 -5.37 -15.24
C PRO A 92 11.85 -5.14 -13.93
N ARG A 93 12.69 -4.08 -13.85
CA ARG A 93 13.42 -3.67 -12.64
C ARG A 93 12.49 -3.07 -11.59
N VAL A 94 11.39 -2.46 -12.02
CA VAL A 94 10.35 -1.95 -11.11
C VAL A 94 9.51 -3.12 -10.63
N LYS A 95 9.42 -3.27 -9.31
CA LYS A 95 8.50 -4.19 -8.66
C LYS A 95 7.27 -3.42 -8.19
N ILE A 96 6.11 -4.01 -8.42
CA ILE A 96 4.81 -3.54 -7.96
C ILE A 96 4.36 -4.48 -6.85
N PHE A 97 4.35 -3.97 -5.63
CA PHE A 97 3.87 -4.65 -4.44
C PHE A 97 2.42 -4.24 -4.22
N LYS A 98 1.53 -5.18 -3.88
CA LYS A 98 0.11 -4.92 -3.65
C LYS A 98 -0.34 -5.66 -2.39
N MET A 99 -1.00 -4.93 -1.49
CA MET A 99 -1.73 -5.48 -0.34
C MET A 99 -3.20 -5.14 -0.44
N GLY A 100 -4.07 -6.07 -0.02
CA GLY A 100 -5.51 -5.90 -0.06
C GLY A 100 -6.19 -6.25 1.25
N TRP A 101 -7.20 -5.46 1.62
CA TRP A 101 -8.10 -5.71 2.75
C TRP A 101 -9.54 -5.72 2.26
N GLN A 102 -10.34 -6.67 2.74
CA GLN A 102 -11.77 -6.70 2.47
C GLN A 102 -12.44 -5.42 2.97
N MET A 103 -13.26 -4.79 2.13
CA MET A 103 -13.84 -3.47 2.42
C MET A 103 -14.79 -3.48 3.63
N ASP A 104 -15.44 -4.61 3.93
CA ASP A 104 -16.30 -4.78 5.11
C ASP A 104 -15.52 -4.76 6.44
N LYS A 105 -14.19 -5.00 6.40
CA LYS A 105 -13.29 -4.89 7.56
C LYS A 105 -12.73 -3.48 7.76
N ILE A 106 -12.97 -2.56 6.82
CA ILE A 106 -12.37 -1.23 6.81
C ILE A 106 -13.34 -0.23 7.43
N VAL A 107 -13.00 0.25 8.61
CA VAL A 107 -13.71 1.37 9.23
C VAL A 107 -13.15 2.69 8.66
N PRO A 108 -14.01 3.59 8.11
CA PRO A 108 -13.59 4.91 7.67
C PRO A 108 -12.84 5.65 8.79
N ILE A 109 -11.74 6.31 8.44
CA ILE A 109 -10.90 6.99 9.43
C ILE A 109 -11.50 8.39 9.66
N ALA A 110 -11.92 8.67 10.91
CA ALA A 110 -12.38 9.99 11.34
C ALA A 110 -11.25 11.02 11.34
#